data_AF-A0A2V9PHM2-F1
#
_entry.id   AF-A0A2V9PHM2-F1
#
_cell.length_a   1.000
_cell.length_b   1.000
_cell.length_c   1.000
_cell.angle_alpha   90.00
_cell.angle_beta   90.00
_cell.angle_gamma   90.00
#
_symmetry.space_group_name_H-M   'P 1'
#
loop_
_entity.id
_entity.type
_entity.pdbx_description
1 polymer ?
#
loop_
_entity_poly.entity_id
_entity_poly.type
_entity_poly.pdbx_seq_one_letter_code
_entity_poly.pdbx_strand_id
1 'polypeptide(L)'
;MCGRSISVLLVAGISLVLAVCGSSQTQTTGRITGTVKDAQGAVIVGAEVSVENAATGDRHSAATDSSGTYSILQLLPATYVVNIRAHGFSPWLFHDVAVGLAETSTINASLTVAQSSAEITVNDAPPPVRSDSSVLASTIDSRTLESLPLPTRNFLQLLTLAPGVTAPLTNNSAIGRNSPNVSVNGARVTQNGYEINGVDADDISLHVFADVPVPAPETVSDVNVQTSLYDASVAGAGGSVQVVTRSGTNSLHGAAYEYLRNEAFNANDANLNAVGVGRPEMRRNVYGATLGGPLLKNKAFFFVSYQGTREANGATDQSLYKDVLIAPGLTD
;
A
#
# COMPACT_ATOMS: atom_id res chain seq x y z
N MET A 1 -26.78 -30.99 -28.17
CA MET A 1 -26.94 -29.53 -28.40
C MET A 1 -26.86 -28.69 -27.12
N CYS A 2 -26.96 -29.28 -25.91
CA CYS A 2 -26.94 -28.54 -24.64
C CYS A 2 -25.57 -27.94 -24.24
N GLY A 3 -24.44 -28.62 -24.56
CA GLY A 3 -23.10 -28.18 -24.13
C GLY A 3 -22.55 -26.93 -24.86
N ARG A 4 -22.90 -26.71 -26.13
CA ARG A 4 -22.43 -25.53 -26.89
C ARG A 4 -23.06 -24.24 -26.39
N SER A 5 -24.32 -24.28 -25.91
CA SER A 5 -25.01 -23.12 -25.36
C SER A 5 -24.44 -22.67 -24.01
N ILE A 6 -24.00 -23.61 -23.17
CA ILE A 6 -23.36 -23.30 -21.88
C ILE A 6 -21.98 -22.66 -22.09
N SER A 7 -21.17 -23.19 -23.02
CA SER A 7 -19.86 -22.59 -23.34
C SER A 7 -19.98 -21.18 -23.93
N VAL A 8 -20.99 -20.92 -24.76
CA VAL A 8 -21.26 -19.58 -25.32
C VAL A 8 -21.71 -18.61 -24.24
N LEU A 9 -22.55 -19.04 -23.29
CA LEU A 9 -22.96 -18.22 -22.14
C LEU A 9 -21.78 -17.91 -21.20
N LEU A 10 -20.88 -18.87 -20.97
CA LEU A 10 -19.68 -18.69 -20.14
C LEU A 10 -18.69 -17.71 -20.79
N VAL A 11 -18.45 -17.82 -22.09
CA VAL A 11 -17.57 -16.91 -22.84
C VAL A 11 -18.20 -15.51 -22.93
N ALA A 12 -19.51 -15.41 -23.15
CA ALA A 12 -20.21 -14.13 -23.14
C ALA A 12 -20.21 -13.47 -21.76
N GLY A 13 -20.35 -14.26 -20.68
CA GLY A 13 -20.22 -13.79 -19.30
C GLY A 13 -18.81 -13.28 -18.98
N ILE A 14 -17.77 -14.02 -19.39
CA ILE A 14 -16.37 -13.61 -19.23
C ILE A 14 -16.06 -12.33 -20.03
N SER A 15 -16.52 -12.23 -21.28
CA SER A 15 -16.35 -11.01 -22.09
C SER A 15 -17.10 -9.81 -21.53
N LEU A 16 -18.29 -10.00 -20.94
CA LEU A 16 -19.04 -8.91 -20.32
C LEU A 16 -18.36 -8.42 -19.03
N VAL A 17 -17.80 -9.33 -18.23
CA VAL A 17 -16.99 -8.98 -17.05
C VAL A 17 -15.72 -8.23 -17.45
N LEU A 18 -15.05 -8.66 -18.53
CA LEU A 18 -13.85 -7.98 -19.05
C LEU A 18 -14.16 -6.59 -19.64
N ALA A 19 -15.36 -6.37 -20.20
CA ALA A 19 -15.76 -5.07 -20.76
C ALA A 19 -16.08 -4.01 -19.68
N VAL A 20 -16.54 -4.43 -18.49
CA VAL A 20 -16.84 -3.51 -17.38
C VAL A 20 -15.56 -3.02 -16.66
N CYS A 21 -14.45 -3.77 -16.74
CA CYS A 21 -13.17 -3.37 -16.15
C CYS A 21 -12.45 -2.22 -16.90
N GLY A 22 -12.92 -1.82 -18.08
CA GLY A 22 -12.19 -0.88 -18.95
C GLY A 22 -12.30 0.61 -18.61
N SER A 23 -12.98 1.02 -17.52
CA SER A 23 -13.24 2.44 -17.27
C SER A 23 -13.33 2.87 -15.79
N SER A 24 -12.78 2.11 -14.84
CA SER A 24 -12.62 2.64 -13.48
C SER A 24 -11.29 3.40 -13.39
N GLN A 25 -11.34 4.73 -13.46
CA GLN A 25 -10.26 5.57 -12.96
C GLN A 25 -10.31 5.49 -11.43
N THR A 26 -9.57 4.57 -10.83
CA THR A 26 -9.38 4.56 -9.37
C THR A 26 -8.18 5.40 -9.02
N GLN A 27 -8.22 6.06 -7.87
CA GLN A 27 -7.21 7.01 -7.42
C GLN A 27 -5.94 6.33 -6.86
N THR A 28 -5.63 5.16 -7.40
CA THR A 28 -4.54 4.28 -6.95
C THR A 28 -3.20 4.60 -7.62
N THR A 29 -3.05 5.83 -8.11
CA THR A 29 -1.90 6.25 -8.94
C THR A 29 -1.20 7.47 -8.35
N GLY A 30 0.06 7.63 -8.71
CA GLY A 30 0.85 8.84 -8.52
C GLY A 30 1.11 9.56 -9.86
N ARG A 31 2.01 10.54 -9.82
CA ARG A 31 2.40 11.32 -10.99
C ARG A 31 3.87 11.72 -10.92
N ILE A 32 4.47 11.98 -12.07
CA ILE A 32 5.79 12.62 -12.18
C ILE A 32 5.60 13.98 -12.84
N THR A 33 6.16 15.02 -12.23
CA THR A 33 6.18 16.38 -12.78
C THR A 33 7.60 16.92 -12.78
N GLY A 34 7.83 18.01 -13.49
CA GLY A 34 9.13 18.66 -13.44
C GLY A 34 9.30 19.75 -14.48
N THR A 35 10.44 20.41 -14.42
CA THR A 35 10.85 21.43 -15.39
C THR A 35 12.15 21.05 -16.06
N VAL A 36 12.23 21.25 -17.37
CA VAL A 36 13.43 21.05 -18.18
C VAL A 36 14.00 22.39 -18.57
N LYS A 37 15.27 22.62 -18.22
CA LYS A 37 16.04 23.84 -18.52
C LYS A 37 17.34 23.48 -19.23
N ASP A 38 18.03 24.46 -19.80
CA ASP A 38 19.41 24.33 -20.25
C ASP A 38 20.40 24.64 -19.11
N ALA A 39 21.70 24.56 -19.40
CA ALA A 39 22.78 24.88 -18.46
C ALA A 39 22.85 26.39 -18.10
N GLN A 40 22.21 27.26 -18.88
CA GLN A 40 22.12 28.70 -18.68
C GLN A 40 20.85 29.10 -17.90
N GLY A 41 19.97 28.14 -17.61
CA GLY A 41 18.71 28.33 -16.88
C GLY A 41 17.51 28.71 -17.76
N ALA A 42 17.65 28.73 -19.09
CA ALA A 42 16.52 28.94 -20.00
C ALA A 42 15.66 27.67 -20.08
N VAL A 43 14.35 27.85 -20.20
CA VAL A 43 13.40 26.73 -20.29
C VAL A 43 13.45 26.07 -21.67
N ILE A 44 13.35 24.74 -21.71
CA ILE A 44 13.34 23.97 -22.95
C ILE A 44 11.90 23.54 -23.25
N VAL A 45 11.33 24.09 -24.31
CA VAL A 45 9.98 23.79 -24.79
C VAL A 45 10.00 22.62 -25.77
N GLY A 46 9.03 21.70 -25.66
CA GLY A 46 8.92 20.54 -26.54
C GLY A 46 9.98 19.45 -26.30
N ALA A 47 10.61 19.42 -25.13
CA ALA A 47 11.42 18.28 -24.72
C ALA A 47 10.51 17.06 -24.49
N GLU A 48 10.87 15.93 -25.10
CA GLU A 48 10.17 14.66 -24.92
C GLU A 48 10.62 14.03 -23.60
N VAL A 49 9.67 13.80 -22.71
CA VAL A 49 9.87 13.08 -21.45
C VAL A 49 9.14 11.75 -21.56
N SER A 50 9.89 10.66 -21.46
CA SER A 50 9.35 9.30 -21.42
C SER A 50 9.65 8.66 -20.08
N VAL A 51 8.68 7.94 -19.54
CA VAL A 51 8.83 7.19 -18.29
C VAL A 51 8.47 5.74 -18.53
N GLU A 52 9.29 4.84 -17.98
CA GLU A 52 9.11 3.40 -18.09
C GLU A 52 9.08 2.78 -16.71
N ASN A 53 8.02 2.03 -16.40
CA ASN A 53 7.98 1.20 -15.21
C ASN A 53 8.96 0.04 -15.40
N ALA A 54 10.03 -0.02 -14.61
CA ALA A 54 11.10 -1.00 -14.80
C ALA A 54 10.62 -2.45 -14.59
N ALA A 55 9.56 -2.67 -13.81
CA ALA A 55 9.03 -3.98 -13.48
C ALA A 55 8.05 -4.52 -14.53
N THR A 56 7.24 -3.65 -15.13
CA THR A 56 6.17 -4.04 -16.07
C THR A 56 6.47 -3.66 -17.53
N GLY A 57 7.43 -2.77 -17.79
CA GLY A 57 7.69 -2.22 -19.12
C GLY A 57 6.58 -1.28 -19.61
N ASP A 58 5.67 -0.87 -18.73
CA ASP A 58 4.64 0.13 -19.06
C ASP A 58 5.29 1.50 -19.31
N ARG A 59 4.87 2.17 -20.40
CA ARG A 59 5.52 3.39 -20.88
C ARG A 59 4.51 4.50 -21.08
N HIS A 60 4.85 5.68 -20.54
CA HIS A 60 4.11 6.91 -20.73
C HIS A 60 5.05 8.00 -21.24
N SER A 61 4.52 8.97 -21.94
CA SER A 61 5.31 10.10 -22.45
C SER A 61 4.52 11.39 -22.44
N ALA A 62 5.20 12.49 -22.18
CA ALA A 62 4.68 13.85 -22.31
C ALA A 62 5.75 14.75 -22.93
N ALA A 63 5.34 15.89 -23.47
CA ALA A 63 6.26 16.94 -23.92
C ALA A 63 6.20 18.13 -22.96
N THR A 64 7.32 18.86 -22.83
CA THR A 64 7.32 20.10 -22.05
C THR A 64 6.50 21.20 -22.72
N ASP A 65 5.77 21.95 -21.90
CA ASP A 65 4.97 23.10 -22.33
C ASP A 65 5.80 24.38 -22.56
N SER A 66 5.13 25.51 -22.79
CA SER A 66 5.76 26.81 -23.01
C SER A 66 6.54 27.35 -21.81
N SER A 67 6.32 26.81 -20.61
CA SER A 67 7.09 27.11 -19.40
C SER A 67 8.24 26.14 -19.17
N GLY A 68 8.43 25.16 -20.07
CA GLY A 68 9.40 24.07 -19.92
C GLY A 68 8.96 23.01 -18.90
N THR A 69 7.70 23.03 -18.48
CA THR A 69 7.16 22.12 -17.47
C THR A 69 6.51 20.91 -18.14
N TYR A 70 6.58 19.74 -17.51
CA TYR A 70 5.87 18.54 -17.94
C TYR A 70 5.13 17.88 -16.77
N SER A 71 4.15 17.06 -17.11
CA SER A 71 3.39 16.25 -16.17
C SER A 71 2.97 14.94 -16.81
N ILE A 72 3.29 13.83 -16.14
CA ILE A 72 2.88 12.48 -16.52
C ILE A 72 2.02 11.95 -15.38
N LEU A 73 0.76 11.71 -15.69
CA LEU A 73 -0.28 11.36 -14.72
C LEU A 73 -0.56 9.85 -14.74
N GLN A 74 -1.28 9.36 -13.73
CA GLN A 74 -1.82 8.00 -13.68
C GLN A 74 -0.75 6.88 -13.67
N LEU A 75 0.38 7.14 -13.02
CA LEU A 75 1.45 6.16 -12.84
C LEU A 75 1.14 5.27 -11.64
N LEU A 76 1.18 3.95 -11.81
CA LEU A 76 1.02 3.03 -10.68
C LEU A 76 2.20 3.17 -9.69
N PRO A 77 1.99 2.95 -8.39
CA PRO A 77 3.09 2.95 -7.42
C PRO A 77 4.16 1.93 -7.81
N ALA A 78 5.35 2.43 -8.14
CA ALA A 78 6.48 1.64 -8.64
C ALA A 78 7.74 2.50 -8.76
N THR A 79 8.83 1.86 -9.18
CA THR A 79 10.07 2.52 -9.58
C THR A 79 10.12 2.67 -11.10
N TYR A 80 10.42 3.90 -11.53
CA TYR A 80 10.44 4.30 -12.93
C TYR A 80 11.83 4.72 -13.39
N VAL A 81 12.07 4.53 -14.68
CA VAL A 81 13.18 5.14 -15.42
C VAL A 81 12.62 6.32 -16.21
N VAL A 82 13.21 7.50 -16.04
CA VAL A 82 12.77 8.75 -16.71
C VAL A 82 13.83 9.16 -17.72
N ASN A 83 13.46 9.25 -19.00
CA ASN A 83 14.35 9.67 -20.09
C ASN A 83 13.84 10.98 -20.71
N ILE A 84 14.67 12.01 -20.66
CA ILE A 84 14.37 13.34 -21.17
C ILE A 84 15.25 13.63 -22.39
N ARG A 85 14.62 14.00 -23.49
CA ARG A 85 15.25 14.25 -24.79
C ARG A 85 14.80 15.58 -25.37
N ALA A 86 15.75 16.36 -25.88
CA ALA A 86 15.46 17.59 -26.61
C ALA A 86 16.43 17.73 -27.78
N HIS A 87 15.95 18.28 -28.90
CA HIS A 87 16.78 18.46 -30.10
C HIS A 87 17.96 19.39 -29.82
N GLY A 88 19.18 18.95 -30.13
CA GLY A 88 20.42 19.70 -29.89
C GLY A 88 21.01 19.55 -28.49
N PHE A 89 20.38 18.77 -27.61
CA PHE A 89 20.83 18.51 -26.25
C PHE A 89 21.18 17.03 -26.04
N SER A 90 22.09 16.76 -25.11
CA SER A 90 22.37 15.39 -24.66
C SER A 90 21.17 14.85 -23.87
N PRO A 91 20.77 13.57 -24.07
CA PRO A 91 19.69 12.97 -23.32
C PRO A 91 20.07 12.81 -21.85
N TRP A 92 19.08 12.94 -20.98
CA TRP A 92 19.26 12.76 -19.54
C TRP A 92 18.37 11.61 -19.05
N LEU A 93 19.00 10.60 -18.43
CA LEU A 93 18.36 9.41 -17.92
C LEU A 93 18.44 9.35 -16.39
N PHE A 94 17.29 9.42 -15.72
CA PHE A 94 17.17 9.18 -14.28
C PHE A 94 16.74 7.73 -14.04
N HIS A 95 17.49 7.04 -13.19
CA HIS A 95 17.14 5.71 -12.71
C HIS A 95 16.46 5.81 -11.35
N ASP A 96 15.79 4.73 -10.98
CA ASP A 96 15.27 4.51 -9.63
C ASP A 96 14.33 5.61 -9.10
N VAL A 97 13.56 6.25 -10.00
CA VAL A 97 12.57 7.27 -9.60
C VAL A 97 11.36 6.57 -8.99
N ALA A 98 11.25 6.61 -7.66
CA ALA A 98 10.10 6.09 -6.95
C ALA A 98 8.87 6.99 -7.13
N VAL A 99 7.73 6.37 -7.38
CA VAL A 99 6.40 7.00 -7.40
C VAL A 99 5.52 6.23 -6.42
N GLY A 100 5.02 6.93 -5.41
CA GLY A 100 4.09 6.37 -4.42
C GLY A 100 2.63 6.63 -4.75
N LEU A 101 1.75 6.01 -3.97
CA LEU A 101 0.30 6.23 -4.03
C LEU A 101 -0.06 7.67 -3.69
N ALA A 102 -0.86 8.33 -4.55
CA ALA A 102 -1.28 9.72 -4.39
C ALA A 102 -0.10 10.68 -4.16
N GLU A 103 1.06 10.37 -4.76
CA GLU A 103 2.29 11.14 -4.64
C GLU A 103 2.68 11.80 -5.98
N THR A 104 3.24 13.00 -5.89
CA THR A 104 3.90 13.68 -7.00
C THR A 104 5.41 13.62 -6.81
N SER A 105 6.10 12.91 -7.68
CA SER A 105 7.56 12.92 -7.74
C SER A 105 8.01 14.04 -8.68
N THR A 106 8.73 15.03 -8.15
CA THR A 106 9.23 16.17 -8.95
C THR A 106 10.65 15.90 -9.44
N ILE A 107 10.84 15.79 -10.75
CA ILE A 107 12.13 15.53 -11.40
C ILE A 107 12.49 16.69 -12.32
N ASN A 108 13.40 17.54 -11.87
CA ASN A 108 13.89 18.67 -12.67
C ASN A 108 15.17 18.27 -13.42
N ALA A 109 15.31 18.77 -14.65
CA ALA A 109 16.48 18.50 -15.48
C ALA A 109 17.06 19.80 -16.07
N SER A 110 18.37 19.82 -16.24
CA SER A 110 19.19 20.91 -16.82
C SER A 110 20.07 20.36 -17.96
N LEU A 111 19.51 20.23 -19.16
CA LEU A 111 20.17 19.60 -20.28
C LEU A 111 21.39 20.40 -20.76
N THR A 112 22.47 19.69 -21.12
CA THR A 112 23.66 20.27 -21.74
C THR A 112 23.61 20.10 -23.26
N VAL A 113 24.13 21.08 -24.00
CA VAL A 113 24.23 21.00 -25.47
C VAL A 113 25.08 19.79 -25.87
N ALA A 114 24.60 19.01 -26.83
CA ALA A 114 25.29 17.80 -27.27
C ALA A 114 26.61 18.14 -27.99
N GLN A 115 27.76 17.90 -27.35
CA GLN A 115 29.09 18.06 -27.98
C GLN A 115 29.61 16.75 -28.60
N SER A 116 29.05 15.62 -28.20
CA SER A 116 29.14 14.26 -28.78
C SER A 116 28.07 13.40 -28.11
N SER A 117 27.79 12.16 -28.57
CA SER A 117 26.67 11.31 -28.12
C SER A 117 26.78 10.75 -26.68
N ALA A 118 27.17 11.59 -25.72
CA ALA A 118 27.24 11.22 -24.32
C ALA A 118 25.84 11.35 -23.68
N GLU A 119 25.36 10.23 -23.13
CA GLU A 119 24.18 10.14 -22.29
C GLU A 119 24.58 10.40 -20.83
N ILE A 120 23.83 11.25 -20.12
CA ILE A 120 24.05 11.50 -18.70
C ILE A 120 23.13 10.59 -17.90
N THR A 121 23.72 9.67 -17.13
CA THR A 121 22.99 8.81 -16.21
C THR A 121 23.04 9.38 -14.79
N VAL A 122 21.88 9.65 -14.20
CA VAL A 122 21.75 10.00 -12.78
C VAL A 122 21.24 8.79 -12.01
N ASN A 123 22.07 8.29 -11.10
CA ASN A 123 21.79 7.13 -10.26
C ASN A 123 21.14 7.49 -8.91
N ASP A 124 21.06 8.77 -8.57
CA ASP A 124 20.53 9.24 -7.28
C ASP A 124 19.56 10.39 -7.55
N ALA A 125 18.28 10.06 -7.72
CA ALA A 125 17.23 11.07 -7.79
C ALA A 125 17.07 11.69 -6.38
N PRO A 126 17.03 13.03 -6.25
CA PRO A 126 16.86 13.66 -4.94
C PRO A 126 15.56 13.15 -4.30
N PRO A 127 15.52 12.95 -2.97
CA PRO A 127 14.29 12.52 -2.29
C PRO A 127 13.17 13.52 -2.60
N PRO A 128 11.98 13.05 -3.01
CA PRO A 128 10.91 13.93 -3.42
C PRO A 128 10.48 14.81 -2.24
N VAL A 129 10.62 16.13 -2.40
CA VAL A 129 10.05 17.10 -1.47
C VAL A 129 8.67 17.47 -1.99
N ARG A 130 7.63 17.25 -1.18
CA ARG A 130 6.25 17.64 -1.48
C ARG A 130 6.09 19.16 -1.37
N SER A 131 6.39 19.88 -2.45
CA SER A 131 6.18 21.33 -2.56
C SER A 131 4.88 21.71 -3.27
N ASP A 132 4.19 20.73 -3.88
CA ASP A 132 3.04 20.92 -4.77
C ASP A 132 1.68 20.66 -4.10
N SER A 133 1.67 20.16 -2.86
CA SER A 133 0.47 19.77 -2.14
C SER A 133 0.48 20.24 -0.70
N SER A 134 -0.65 20.78 -0.23
CA SER A 134 -0.88 21.08 1.18
C SER A 134 -1.41 19.88 1.97
N VAL A 135 -1.61 18.72 1.31
CA VAL A 135 -2.11 17.50 1.95
C VAL A 135 -1.10 16.99 2.96
N LEU A 136 -1.57 16.81 4.21
CA LEU A 136 -0.81 16.09 5.23
C LEU A 136 -1.07 14.60 5.07
N ALA A 137 -0.09 13.88 4.53
CA ALA A 137 -0.17 12.43 4.37
C ALA A 137 1.16 11.75 4.72
N SER A 138 1.05 10.47 5.07
CA SER A 138 2.17 9.57 5.29
C SER A 138 1.97 8.31 4.45
N THR A 139 3.02 7.89 3.73
CA THR A 139 3.03 6.62 3.01
C THR A 139 3.81 5.59 3.84
N ILE A 140 3.21 4.42 4.03
CA ILE A 140 3.83 3.25 4.64
C ILE A 140 4.09 2.27 3.51
N ASP A 141 5.37 2.15 3.13
CA ASP A 141 5.80 1.29 2.03
C ASP A 141 5.81 -0.19 2.42
N SER A 142 5.84 -1.07 1.40
CA SER A 142 5.83 -2.51 1.64
C SER A 142 7.00 -3.03 2.49
N ARG A 143 8.17 -2.37 2.43
CA ARG A 143 9.31 -2.74 3.27
C ARG A 143 9.00 -2.52 4.75
N THR A 144 8.37 -1.40 5.07
CA THR A 144 7.95 -1.04 6.42
C THR A 144 6.85 -1.99 6.91
N LEU A 145 5.89 -2.31 6.04
CA LEU A 145 4.81 -3.28 6.34
C LEU A 145 5.36 -4.67 6.71
N GLU A 146 6.43 -5.13 6.07
CA GLU A 146 7.02 -6.44 6.29
C GLU A 146 8.04 -6.48 7.43
N SER A 147 8.77 -5.39 7.65
CA SER A 147 9.87 -5.32 8.63
C SER A 147 9.45 -4.93 10.03
N LEU A 148 8.34 -4.20 10.19
CA LEU A 148 7.88 -3.80 11.51
C LEU A 148 7.14 -4.95 12.22
N PRO A 149 7.31 -5.05 13.56
CA PRO A 149 6.67 -6.09 14.33
C PRO A 149 5.15 -5.89 14.35
N LEU A 150 4.43 -6.87 13.81
CA LEU A 150 2.96 -6.91 13.78
C LEU A 150 2.44 -8.15 14.53
N PRO A 151 2.09 -8.03 15.82
CA PRO A 151 1.69 -9.17 16.65
C PRO A 151 0.54 -10.00 16.09
N THR A 152 -0.38 -9.37 15.36
CA THR A 152 -1.51 -10.04 14.69
C THR A 152 -1.45 -9.98 13.17
N ARG A 153 -0.30 -9.58 12.59
CA ARG A 153 -0.09 -9.43 11.14
C ARG A 153 -1.09 -8.46 10.48
N ASN A 154 -1.55 -7.47 11.24
CA ASN A 154 -2.55 -6.50 10.82
C ASN A 154 -1.90 -5.14 10.59
N PHE A 155 -1.74 -4.74 9.32
CA PHE A 155 -1.02 -3.50 8.98
C PHE A 155 -1.67 -2.24 9.55
N LEU A 156 -2.96 -2.28 9.91
CA LEU A 156 -3.66 -1.14 10.51
C LEU A 156 -3.01 -0.62 11.79
N GLN A 157 -2.24 -1.46 12.48
CA GLN A 157 -1.46 -1.08 13.66
C GLN A 157 -0.39 -0.03 13.32
N LEU A 158 0.09 -0.03 12.08
CA LEU A 158 1.10 0.91 11.58
C LEU A 158 0.50 2.26 11.17
N LEU A 159 -0.82 2.41 11.09
CA LEU A 159 -1.44 3.72 10.79
C LEU A 159 -1.05 4.78 11.82
N THR A 160 -0.74 4.37 13.05
CA THR A 160 -0.25 5.25 14.13
C THR A 160 1.14 5.85 13.86
N LEU A 161 1.86 5.38 12.85
CA LEU A 161 3.10 6.02 12.39
C LEU A 161 2.82 7.35 11.67
N ALA A 162 1.62 7.52 11.13
CA ALA A 162 1.22 8.77 10.50
C ALA A 162 0.93 9.85 11.57
N PRO A 163 1.47 11.08 11.43
CA PRO A 163 1.22 12.16 12.37
C PRO A 163 -0.27 12.48 12.50
N GLY A 164 -0.73 12.66 13.75
CA GLY A 164 -2.14 12.96 14.05
C GLY A 164 -3.04 11.73 14.14
N VAL A 165 -2.52 10.52 13.89
CA VAL A 165 -3.26 9.27 14.05
C VAL A 165 -2.99 8.69 15.43
N THR A 166 -4.07 8.31 16.13
CA THR A 166 -4.01 7.69 17.44
C THR A 166 -4.89 6.44 17.47
N ALA A 167 -4.49 5.44 18.24
CA ALA A 167 -5.29 4.23 18.46
C ALA A 167 -5.05 3.69 19.87
N PRO A 168 -6.01 2.94 20.44
CA PRO A 168 -5.76 2.15 21.63
C PRO A 168 -4.61 1.16 21.40
N LEU A 169 -3.86 0.86 22.47
CA LEU A 169 -2.86 -0.19 22.42
C LEU A 169 -3.52 -1.52 22.03
N THR A 170 -2.90 -2.23 21.10
CA THR A 170 -3.37 -3.52 20.62
C THR A 170 -3.39 -4.54 21.76
N ASN A 171 -4.59 -5.02 22.13
CA ASN A 171 -4.72 -6.09 23.12
C ASN A 171 -4.15 -7.41 22.56
N ASN A 172 -2.95 -7.77 22.99
CA ASN A 172 -2.25 -8.92 22.42
C ASN A 172 -2.84 -10.29 22.81
N SER A 173 -3.84 -10.33 23.70
CA SER A 173 -4.62 -11.53 24.04
C SER A 173 -5.95 -11.61 23.28
N ALA A 174 -6.34 -10.59 22.52
CA ALA A 174 -7.56 -10.63 21.72
C ALA A 174 -7.46 -11.67 20.59
N ILE A 175 -8.54 -12.43 20.38
CA ILE A 175 -8.61 -13.42 19.30
C ILE A 175 -8.70 -12.71 17.94
N GLY A 176 -8.02 -13.30 16.95
CA GLY A 176 -8.16 -12.91 15.57
C GLY A 176 -7.30 -11.71 15.20
N ARG A 177 -7.85 -10.81 14.38
CA ARG A 177 -7.05 -9.78 13.71
C ARG A 177 -6.76 -8.57 14.60
N ASN A 178 -7.58 -8.36 15.63
CA ASN A 178 -7.45 -7.25 16.58
C ASN A 178 -7.23 -5.90 15.86
N SER A 179 -8.12 -5.58 14.92
CA SER A 179 -8.07 -4.32 14.18
C SER A 179 -8.21 -3.14 15.14
N PRO A 180 -7.24 -2.22 15.19
CA PRO A 180 -7.38 -1.02 15.98
C PRO A 180 -8.41 -0.09 15.33
N ASN A 181 -9.27 0.51 16.15
CA ASN A 181 -10.04 1.67 15.73
C ASN A 181 -9.17 2.91 15.86
N VAL A 182 -8.85 3.55 14.74
CA VAL A 182 -7.98 4.73 14.71
C VAL A 182 -8.80 6.02 14.77
N SER A 183 -8.31 7.02 15.50
CA SER A 183 -8.80 8.39 15.48
C SER A 183 -7.76 9.28 14.82
N VAL A 184 -8.19 10.10 13.87
CA VAL A 184 -7.34 11.03 13.13
C VAL A 184 -7.67 12.45 13.57
N ASN A 185 -6.68 13.19 14.05
CA ASN A 185 -6.80 14.59 14.49
C ASN A 185 -7.97 14.85 15.48
N GLY A 186 -8.29 13.86 16.33
CA GLY A 186 -9.37 13.94 17.32
C GLY A 186 -10.78 13.68 16.77
N ALA A 187 -10.92 13.34 15.48
CA ALA A 187 -12.18 12.94 14.90
C ALA A 187 -12.66 11.58 15.44
N ARG A 188 -13.96 11.28 15.26
CA ARG A 188 -14.50 9.98 15.64
C ARG A 188 -13.89 8.88 14.78
N VAL A 189 -13.73 7.70 15.36
CA VAL A 189 -13.19 6.53 14.64
C VAL A 189 -14.05 6.12 13.43
N THR A 190 -15.33 6.48 13.44
CA THR A 190 -16.33 6.23 12.38
C THR A 190 -16.33 7.29 11.28
N GLN A 191 -15.42 8.27 11.34
CA GLN A 191 -15.34 9.36 10.36
C GLN A 191 -14.14 9.21 9.44
N ASN A 192 -13.39 8.11 9.57
CA ASN A 192 -12.32 7.80 8.63
C ASN A 192 -12.91 7.08 7.42
N GLY A 193 -12.34 7.30 6.24
CA GLY A 193 -12.63 6.49 5.06
C GLY A 193 -11.52 5.48 4.81
N TYR A 194 -11.86 4.25 4.43
CA TYR A 194 -10.88 3.22 4.08
C TYR A 194 -11.15 2.71 2.68
N GLU A 195 -10.11 2.65 1.86
CA GLU A 195 -10.19 2.17 0.49
C GLU A 195 -9.13 1.12 0.21
N ILE A 196 -9.50 0.05 -0.49
CA ILE A 196 -8.58 -0.95 -1.02
C ILE A 196 -8.66 -0.91 -2.55
N ASN A 197 -7.54 -0.61 -3.19
CA ASN A 197 -7.45 -0.41 -4.64
C ASN A 197 -8.48 0.62 -5.18
N GLY A 198 -8.77 1.65 -4.37
CA GLY A 198 -9.74 2.71 -4.67
C GLY A 198 -11.20 2.27 -4.62
N VAL A 199 -11.48 1.14 -3.98
CA VAL A 199 -12.84 0.69 -3.66
C VAL A 199 -13.05 0.85 -2.16
N ASP A 200 -14.19 1.42 -1.80
CA ASP A 200 -14.62 1.56 -0.42
C ASP A 200 -14.57 0.21 0.31
N ALA A 201 -13.93 0.23 1.47
CA ALA A 201 -13.62 -0.93 2.28
C ALA A 201 -14.08 -0.72 3.73
N ASP A 202 -15.01 0.20 3.96
CA ASP A 202 -15.66 0.41 5.23
C ASP A 202 -16.75 -0.65 5.51
N ASP A 203 -16.93 -0.99 6.79
CA ASP A 203 -18.11 -1.76 7.18
C ASP A 203 -19.36 -0.90 7.05
N ILE A 204 -20.35 -1.38 6.30
CA ILE A 204 -21.56 -0.63 5.96
C ILE A 204 -22.42 -0.24 7.19
N SER A 205 -22.30 -1.00 8.29
CA SER A 205 -23.11 -0.77 9.50
C SER A 205 -22.37 0.09 10.50
N LEU A 206 -21.10 -0.21 10.73
CA LEU A 206 -20.31 0.40 11.79
C LEU A 206 -19.48 1.60 11.31
N HIS A 207 -19.32 1.78 9.99
CA HIS A 207 -18.47 2.79 9.35
C HIS A 207 -17.06 2.79 9.94
N VAL A 208 -16.54 1.59 10.21
CA VAL A 208 -15.18 1.35 10.69
C VAL A 208 -14.62 0.12 9.98
N PHE A 209 -13.31 -0.01 10.01
CA PHE A 209 -12.59 -1.12 9.39
C PHE A 209 -12.48 -2.35 10.31
N ALA A 210 -13.60 -2.77 10.91
CA ALA A 210 -13.65 -3.85 11.90
C ALA A 210 -13.82 -5.25 11.25
N ASP A 211 -14.69 -5.36 10.25
CA ASP A 211 -15.13 -6.65 9.68
C ASP A 211 -14.73 -6.86 8.21
N VAL A 212 -13.90 -5.97 7.67
CA VAL A 212 -13.39 -6.07 6.30
C VAL A 212 -12.16 -6.99 6.26
N PRO A 213 -12.04 -7.90 5.26
CA PRO A 213 -10.85 -8.72 5.09
C PRO A 213 -9.61 -7.86 4.88
N VAL A 214 -8.64 -7.98 5.78
CA VAL A 214 -7.41 -7.20 5.69
C VAL A 214 -6.34 -8.02 5.02
N PRO A 215 -5.80 -7.53 3.90
CA PRO A 215 -4.69 -8.18 3.23
C PRO A 215 -3.52 -8.43 4.17
N ALA A 216 -2.84 -9.55 3.97
CA ALA A 216 -1.53 -9.79 4.60
C ALA A 216 -0.57 -8.65 4.21
N PRO A 217 0.39 -8.27 5.06
CA PRO A 217 1.43 -7.31 4.71
C PRO A 217 2.15 -7.66 3.39
N GLU A 218 2.36 -8.95 3.09
CA GLU A 218 2.95 -9.41 1.81
C GLU A 218 2.06 -9.17 0.58
N THR A 219 0.77 -8.89 0.76
CA THR A 219 -0.16 -8.55 -0.31
C THR A 219 -0.18 -7.05 -0.59
N VAL A 220 0.22 -6.22 0.37
CA VAL A 220 0.11 -4.76 0.28
C VAL A 220 1.39 -4.17 -0.32
N SER A 221 1.23 -3.32 -1.32
CA SER A 221 2.32 -2.52 -1.88
C SER A 221 2.55 -1.29 -1.01
N ASP A 222 1.50 -0.51 -0.80
CA ASP A 222 1.58 0.79 -0.15
C ASP A 222 0.30 1.08 0.63
N VAL A 223 0.45 1.76 1.76
CA VAL A 223 -0.66 2.36 2.51
C VAL A 223 -0.43 3.85 2.59
N ASN A 224 -1.33 4.65 2.04
CA ASN A 224 -1.30 6.10 2.15
C ASN A 224 -2.34 6.56 3.18
N VAL A 225 -1.89 7.30 4.19
CA VAL A 225 -2.72 7.81 5.27
C VAL A 225 -2.78 9.32 5.15
N GLN A 226 -3.94 9.86 4.75
CA GLN A 226 -4.18 11.30 4.62
C GLN A 226 -4.95 11.79 5.83
N THR A 227 -4.38 12.74 6.56
CA THR A 227 -4.94 13.20 7.84
C THR A 227 -5.55 14.59 7.77
N SER A 228 -5.20 15.38 6.76
CA SER A 228 -5.81 16.70 6.55
C SER A 228 -5.60 17.20 5.12
N LEU A 229 -6.42 18.18 4.74
CA LEU A 229 -6.31 18.94 3.49
C LEU A 229 -6.36 18.09 2.21
N TYR A 230 -6.84 16.85 2.31
CA TYR A 230 -7.18 16.01 1.16
C TYR A 230 -8.41 16.56 0.43
N ASP A 231 -8.49 16.27 -0.86
CA ASP A 231 -9.53 16.84 -1.72
C ASP A 231 -10.83 16.01 -1.68
N ALA A 232 -11.86 16.50 -2.38
CA ALA A 232 -13.20 15.91 -2.36
C ALA A 232 -13.32 14.55 -3.07
N SER A 233 -12.26 14.09 -3.74
CA SER A 233 -12.25 12.79 -4.40
C SER A 233 -11.88 11.64 -3.48
N VAL A 234 -11.47 11.96 -2.25
CA VAL A 234 -11.12 11.02 -1.20
C VAL A 234 -12.23 10.96 -0.14
N ALA A 235 -12.67 9.75 0.22
CA ALA A 235 -13.68 9.56 1.26
C ALA A 235 -13.10 9.71 2.68
N GLY A 236 -13.91 10.26 3.59
CA GLY A 236 -13.57 10.44 5.01
C GLY A 236 -13.74 11.89 5.48
N ALA A 237 -14.21 12.08 6.71
CA ALA A 237 -14.35 13.40 7.35
C ALA A 237 -13.29 13.65 8.46
N GLY A 238 -12.64 12.60 8.95
CA GLY A 238 -11.53 12.66 9.91
C GLY A 238 -10.18 12.44 9.22
N GLY A 239 -10.01 11.28 8.61
CA GLY A 239 -8.87 10.95 7.76
C GLY A 239 -9.25 9.92 6.71
N SER A 240 -8.32 9.65 5.80
CA SER A 240 -8.49 8.64 4.75
C SER A 240 -7.30 7.69 4.72
N VAL A 241 -7.59 6.40 4.57
CA VAL A 241 -6.60 5.33 4.49
C VAL A 241 -6.78 4.61 3.15
N GLN A 242 -5.84 4.79 2.25
CA GLN A 242 -5.84 4.14 0.95
C GLN A 242 -4.80 3.03 0.92
N VAL A 243 -5.21 1.85 0.51
CA VAL A 243 -4.38 0.64 0.46
C VAL A 243 -4.29 0.18 -0.98
N VAL A 244 -3.08 0.01 -1.50
CA VAL A 244 -2.86 -0.61 -2.81
C VAL A 244 -2.22 -1.97 -2.63
N THR A 245 -2.80 -2.98 -3.25
CA THR A 245 -2.24 -4.33 -3.25
C THR A 245 -1.22 -4.50 -4.37
N ARG A 246 -0.25 -5.39 -4.16
CA ARG A 246 0.74 -5.76 -5.16
C ARG A 246 0.11 -6.32 -6.43
N SER A 247 0.78 -6.07 -7.55
CA SER A 247 0.46 -6.60 -8.87
C SER A 247 1.62 -7.44 -9.41
N GLY A 248 1.39 -8.19 -10.48
CA GLY A 248 2.43 -9.01 -11.11
C GLY A 248 3.40 -8.17 -11.94
N THR A 249 4.59 -8.71 -12.17
CA THR A 249 5.66 -8.04 -12.93
C THR A 249 6.16 -8.92 -14.07
N ASN A 250 7.15 -8.45 -14.85
CA ASN A 250 7.79 -9.26 -15.89
C ASN A 250 8.68 -10.39 -15.35
N SER A 251 8.98 -10.40 -14.05
CA SER A 251 9.72 -11.47 -13.39
C SER A 251 8.77 -12.35 -12.60
N LEU A 252 8.98 -13.66 -12.66
CA LEU A 252 8.31 -14.58 -11.75
C LEU A 252 8.98 -14.47 -10.39
N HIS A 253 8.23 -14.08 -9.37
CA HIS A 253 8.70 -14.01 -7.98
C HIS A 253 7.60 -14.43 -7.02
N GLY A 254 8.00 -14.91 -5.86
CA GLY A 254 7.07 -15.32 -4.81
C GLY A 254 7.77 -15.48 -3.49
N ALA A 255 6.98 -15.56 -2.43
CA ALA A 255 7.47 -15.79 -1.08
C ALA A 255 6.56 -16.79 -0.38
N ALA A 256 7.11 -17.53 0.58
CA ALA A 256 6.33 -18.30 1.54
C ALA A 256 6.81 -17.89 2.93
N TYR A 257 5.88 -17.82 3.89
CA TYR A 257 6.16 -17.34 5.23
C TYR A 257 5.37 -18.12 6.27
N GLU A 258 5.93 -18.20 7.48
CA GLU A 258 5.26 -18.71 8.66
C GLU A 258 5.69 -17.91 9.90
N TYR A 259 4.70 -17.48 10.67
CA TYR A 259 4.86 -16.77 11.93
C TYR A 259 4.24 -17.59 13.05
N LEU A 260 5.09 -18.02 13.99
CA LEU A 260 4.70 -18.76 15.18
C LEU A 260 4.67 -17.85 16.39
N ARG A 261 3.56 -17.90 17.14
CA ARG A 261 3.46 -17.39 18.50
C ARG A 261 3.02 -18.52 19.41
N ASN A 262 3.71 -18.69 20.54
CA ASN A 262 3.45 -19.77 21.48
C ASN A 262 3.67 -19.28 22.92
N GLU A 263 2.82 -19.69 23.85
CA GLU A 263 2.91 -19.37 25.28
C GLU A 263 4.24 -19.79 25.91
N ALA A 264 4.92 -20.80 25.36
CA ALA A 264 6.22 -21.25 25.82
C ALA A 264 7.30 -20.16 25.73
N PHE A 265 7.18 -19.23 24.78
CA PHE A 265 8.12 -18.13 24.58
C PHE A 265 7.71 -16.84 25.29
N ASN A 266 6.53 -16.80 25.90
CA ASN A 266 5.98 -15.59 26.52
C ASN A 266 6.18 -15.58 28.03
N ALA A 267 6.33 -14.38 28.59
CA ALA A 267 6.19 -14.17 30.03
C ALA A 267 4.76 -14.47 30.47
N ASN A 268 4.59 -14.85 31.75
CA ASN A 268 3.25 -14.93 32.35
C ASN A 268 2.71 -13.53 32.65
N ASP A 269 1.38 -13.40 32.69
CA ASP A 269 0.74 -12.19 33.19
C ASP A 269 1.10 -11.98 34.67
N ALA A 270 1.36 -10.74 35.05
CA ALA A 270 1.82 -10.42 36.41
C ALA A 270 0.75 -10.74 37.47
N ASN A 271 -0.54 -10.54 37.15
CA ASN A 271 -1.64 -10.81 38.06
C ASN A 271 -1.86 -12.32 38.20
N LEU A 272 -1.84 -13.07 37.09
CA LEU A 272 -1.91 -14.54 37.13
C LEU A 272 -0.75 -15.13 37.93
N ASN A 273 0.47 -14.62 37.72
CA ASN A 273 1.63 -15.06 38.47
C ASN A 273 1.51 -14.76 39.97
N ALA A 274 0.93 -13.61 40.35
CA ALA A 274 0.72 -13.22 41.75
C ALA A 274 -0.25 -14.15 42.51
N VAL A 275 -1.23 -14.72 41.81
CA VAL A 275 -2.18 -15.70 42.39
C VAL A 275 -1.80 -17.15 42.12
N GLY A 276 -0.59 -17.42 41.61
CA GLY A 276 -0.10 -18.77 41.34
C GLY A 276 -0.75 -19.49 40.16
N VAL A 277 -1.42 -18.74 39.26
CA VAL A 277 -2.06 -19.27 38.06
C VAL A 277 -1.05 -19.31 36.90
N GLY A 278 -0.98 -20.47 36.25
CA GLY A 278 -0.09 -20.70 35.10
C GLY A 278 -0.49 -19.87 33.87
N ARG A 279 0.42 -19.80 32.90
CA ARG A 279 0.18 -19.12 31.62
C ARG A 279 -1.03 -19.74 30.90
N PRO A 280 -2.00 -18.93 30.44
CA PRO A 280 -3.06 -19.41 29.57
C PRO A 280 -2.49 -19.89 28.22
N GLU A 281 -3.20 -20.80 27.55
CA GLU A 281 -2.83 -21.23 26.20
C GLU A 281 -2.89 -20.04 25.24
N MET A 282 -1.84 -19.83 24.46
CA MET A 282 -1.82 -18.74 23.49
C MET A 282 -0.90 -19.09 22.32
N ARG A 283 -1.49 -19.79 21.36
CA ARG A 283 -0.82 -20.36 20.19
C ARG A 283 -1.42 -19.76 18.93
N ARG A 284 -0.57 -19.21 18.07
CA ARG A 284 -0.97 -18.67 16.79
C ARG A 284 0.03 -19.05 15.72
N ASN A 285 -0.46 -19.60 14.63
CA ASN A 285 0.31 -19.92 13.44
C ASN A 285 -0.30 -19.13 12.28
N VAL A 286 0.46 -18.19 11.73
CA VAL A 286 0.09 -17.47 10.52
C VAL A 286 1.03 -17.91 9.42
N TYR A 287 0.50 -18.58 8.40
CA TYR A 287 1.29 -19.05 7.27
C TYR A 287 0.68 -18.54 5.98
N GLY A 288 1.50 -18.38 4.97
CA GLY A 288 1.02 -17.87 3.70
C GLY A 288 2.05 -17.96 2.60
N ALA A 289 1.60 -17.64 1.40
CA ALA A 289 2.43 -17.56 0.22
C ALA A 289 1.91 -16.53 -0.77
N THR A 290 2.83 -15.92 -1.49
CA THR A 290 2.56 -15.03 -2.62
C THR A 290 3.26 -15.53 -3.87
N LEU A 291 2.64 -15.32 -5.02
CA LEU A 291 3.23 -15.61 -6.33
C LEU A 291 2.76 -14.58 -7.34
N GLY A 292 3.69 -13.92 -8.02
CA GLY A 292 3.41 -12.96 -9.07
C GLY A 292 4.33 -13.15 -10.27
N GLY A 293 3.85 -12.74 -11.43
CA GLY A 293 4.64 -12.79 -12.66
C GLY A 293 3.83 -12.47 -13.93
N PRO A 294 4.43 -12.64 -15.11
CA PRO A 294 3.78 -12.32 -16.38
C PRO A 294 2.93 -13.50 -16.87
N LEU A 295 1.69 -13.21 -17.29
CA LEU A 295 0.94 -14.06 -18.21
C LEU A 295 1.40 -13.83 -19.65
N LEU A 296 1.64 -12.56 -19.99
CA LEU A 296 2.24 -12.10 -21.23
C LEU A 296 3.17 -10.93 -20.93
N LYS A 297 4.47 -11.08 -21.22
CA LYS A 297 5.47 -10.06 -20.91
C LYS A 297 5.07 -8.69 -21.48
N ASN A 298 5.29 -7.65 -20.68
CA ASN A 298 4.96 -6.25 -20.96
C ASN A 298 3.48 -5.96 -21.26
N LYS A 299 2.55 -6.89 -20.96
CA LYS A 299 1.14 -6.74 -21.36
C LYS A 299 0.13 -7.25 -20.33
N ALA A 300 0.37 -8.41 -19.74
CA ALA A 300 -0.57 -9.03 -18.82
C ALA A 300 0.18 -9.74 -17.70
N PHE A 301 -0.25 -9.50 -16.47
CA PHE A 301 0.41 -9.94 -15.26
C PHE A 301 -0.59 -10.59 -14.30
N PHE A 302 -0.11 -11.46 -13.43
CA PHE A 302 -0.91 -12.05 -12.36
C PHE A 302 -0.19 -11.87 -11.02
N PHE A 303 -0.99 -11.77 -9.96
CA PHE A 303 -0.53 -11.83 -8.58
C PHE A 303 -1.55 -12.60 -7.75
N VAL A 304 -1.08 -13.56 -6.97
CA VAL A 304 -1.90 -14.39 -6.08
C VAL A 304 -1.27 -14.34 -4.69
N SER A 305 -2.13 -14.24 -3.68
CA SER A 305 -1.73 -14.28 -2.27
C SER A 305 -2.69 -15.14 -1.48
N TYR A 306 -2.15 -15.90 -0.53
CA TYR A 306 -2.90 -16.70 0.42
C TYR A 306 -2.31 -16.53 1.82
N GLN A 307 -3.18 -16.32 2.80
CA GLN A 307 -2.83 -16.35 4.22
C GLN A 307 -3.83 -17.19 4.99
N GLY A 308 -3.32 -18.14 5.76
CA GLY A 308 -4.05 -18.88 6.79
C GLY A 308 -3.65 -18.42 8.18
N THR A 309 -4.61 -18.36 9.10
CA THR A 309 -4.35 -18.17 10.53
C THR A 309 -5.02 -19.29 11.31
N ARG A 310 -4.24 -19.99 12.13
CA ARG A 310 -4.74 -20.96 13.11
C ARG A 310 -4.39 -20.48 14.50
N GLU A 311 -5.41 -20.29 15.34
CA GLU A 311 -5.25 -19.72 16.68
C GLU A 311 -5.95 -20.59 17.73
N ALA A 312 -5.29 -20.79 18.87
CA ALA A 312 -5.84 -21.33 20.11
C ALA A 312 -5.46 -20.37 21.23
N ASN A 313 -6.44 -19.80 21.91
CA ASN A 313 -6.22 -18.70 22.83
C ASN A 313 -7.19 -18.81 24.03
N GLY A 314 -6.62 -19.12 25.20
CA GLY A 314 -7.28 -19.15 26.49
C GLY A 314 -7.02 -17.91 27.34
N ALA A 315 -6.35 -16.89 26.78
CA ALA A 315 -5.98 -15.65 27.46
C ALA A 315 -6.98 -14.51 27.19
N THR A 316 -7.95 -14.72 26.31
CA THR A 316 -8.94 -13.70 25.95
C THR A 316 -10.09 -13.67 26.96
N ASP A 317 -10.61 -12.49 27.25
CA ASP A 317 -11.81 -12.27 28.08
C ASP A 317 -13.08 -12.92 27.48
N GLN A 318 -13.02 -13.34 26.21
CA GLN A 318 -14.07 -14.07 25.50
C GLN A 318 -13.94 -15.60 25.64
N SER A 319 -12.91 -16.10 26.32
CA SER A 319 -12.77 -17.54 26.59
C SER A 319 -13.84 -17.96 27.59
N LEU A 320 -14.46 -19.12 27.35
CA LEU A 320 -15.36 -19.74 28.30
C LEU A 320 -14.55 -20.20 29.52
N TYR A 321 -14.47 -19.37 30.55
CA TYR A 321 -13.88 -19.76 31.83
C TYR A 321 -14.80 -20.76 32.52
N LYS A 322 -14.22 -21.84 33.04
CA LYS A 322 -14.98 -22.84 33.80
C LYS A 322 -15.19 -22.43 35.26
N ASP A 323 -14.37 -21.52 35.79
CA ASP A 323 -14.35 -21.13 37.19
C ASP A 323 -14.14 -19.62 37.37
N VAL A 324 -14.85 -19.01 38.33
CA VAL A 324 -14.64 -17.63 38.78
C VAL A 324 -13.43 -17.61 39.71
N LEU A 325 -12.38 -16.85 39.36
CA LEU A 325 -11.22 -16.64 40.22
C LEU A 325 -11.59 -15.70 41.38
N ILE A 326 -11.87 -16.26 42.56
CA ILE A 326 -11.98 -15.49 43.81
C ILE A 326 -10.61 -15.47 44.47
N ALA A 327 -10.06 -14.28 44.68
CA ALA A 327 -8.78 -14.14 45.38
C ALA A 327 -8.90 -14.67 46.81
N PRO A 328 -7.94 -15.48 47.31
CA PRO A 328 -7.96 -15.96 48.68
C PRO A 328 -8.01 -14.78 49.66
N GLY A 329 -9.01 -14.76 50.54
CA GLY A 329 -9.15 -13.72 51.59
C GLY A 329 -10.16 -12.61 51.29
N LEU A 330 -10.84 -12.64 50.14
CA LEU A 330 -12.04 -11.83 49.90
C LEU A 330 -13.29 -12.65 50.23
N THR A 331 -13.60 -12.74 51.53
CA THR A 331 -14.94 -13.10 52.01
C THR A 331 -15.62 -11.82 52.48
N ASP A 332 -16.88 -11.59 52.08
CA ASP A 332 -17.72 -10.53 52.64
C ASP A 332 -17.71 -10.54 54.18
#